data_AF-A0A497BCA1-F1
#
_entry.id   AF-A0A497BCA1-F1
#
_cell.length_a   1.000
_cell.length_b   1.000
_cell.length_c   1.000
_cell.angle_alpha   90.00
_cell.angle_beta   90.00
_cell.angle_gamma   90.00
#
_symmetry.space_group_name_H-M   'P 1'
#
loop_
_entity.id
_entity.type
_entity.pdbx_description
1 polymer ?
#
loop_
_entity_poly.entity_id
_entity_poly.type
_entity_poly.pdbx_seq_one_letter_code
_entity_poly.pdbx_strand_id
1 'polypeptide(L)'
;MSIRKMETIEETKARKIKISLMKENLSDSSTAYTVRIRIGPVILDLDTRDENSATLLVSDLKNVFLSNDIIEMVETLDIDNSDYEGL
;
A
#
# COMPACT_ATOMS: atom_id res chain seq x y z
N MET A 1 43.91 10.30 27.13
CA MET A 1 43.35 10.35 25.77
C MET A 1 42.10 9.48 25.76
N SER A 2 40.93 10.02 25.44
CA SER A 2 39.66 9.26 25.45
C SER A 2 39.16 9.06 24.02
N ILE A 3 38.99 7.81 23.61
CA ILE A 3 38.43 7.45 22.31
C ILE A 3 36.91 7.49 22.48
N ARG A 4 36.25 8.47 21.85
CA ARG A 4 34.78 8.46 21.74
C ARG A 4 34.40 7.40 20.72
N LYS A 5 33.76 6.33 21.19
CA LYS A 5 33.14 5.32 20.33
C LYS A 5 31.97 6.00 19.61
N MET A 6 32.08 6.15 18.29
CA MET A 6 31.01 6.66 17.45
C MET A 6 30.13 5.47 17.09
N GLU A 7 29.04 5.28 17.84
CA GLU A 7 28.00 4.34 17.47
C GLU A 7 27.07 5.06 16.50
N THR A 8 27.34 4.92 15.20
CA THR A 8 26.36 5.26 14.17
C THR A 8 25.34 4.12 14.16
N ILE A 9 24.33 4.21 15.02
CA ILE A 9 23.09 3.50 14.79
C ILE A 9 22.42 4.29 13.66
N GLU A 10 22.66 3.88 12.41
CA GLU A 10 21.73 4.23 11.35
C GLU A 10 20.40 3.58 11.72
N GLU A 11 19.57 4.34 12.42
CA GLU A 11 18.14 4.10 12.52
C GLU A 11 17.66 3.99 11.08
N THR A 12 17.46 2.77 10.60
CA THR A 12 16.79 2.49 9.35
C THR A 12 15.39 3.07 9.51
N LYS A 13 15.21 4.35 9.14
CA LYS A 13 13.91 5.03 9.25
C LYS A 13 12.87 4.12 8.63
N ALA A 14 11.99 3.57 9.46
CA ALA A 14 10.94 2.69 9.02
C ALA A 14 10.20 3.40 7.88
N ARG A 15 10.28 2.84 6.67
CA ARG A 15 9.61 3.45 5.52
C ARG A 15 8.14 3.10 5.67
N LYS A 16 7.30 4.10 5.89
CA LYS A 16 5.85 3.90 5.94
C LYS A 16 5.40 3.34 4.59
N ILE A 17 4.76 2.18 4.62
CA ILE A 17 4.10 1.60 3.46
C ILE A 17 2.61 1.76 3.66
N LYS A 18 1.97 2.37 2.67
CA LYS A 18 0.51 2.47 2.58
C LYS A 18 0.05 1.53 1.49
N ILE A 19 -0.83 0.60 1.82
CA ILE A 19 -1.48 -0.28 0.85
C ILE A 19 -2.96 0.09 0.84
N SER A 20 -3.51 0.35 -0.35
CA SER A 20 -4.90 0.76 -0.53
C SER A 20 -5.54 -0.10 -1.61
N LEU A 21 -6.73 -0.61 -1.32
CA LEU A 21 -7.60 -1.22 -2.33
C LEU A 21 -8.53 -0.15 -2.83
N MET A 22 -8.46 0.14 -4.13
CA MET A 22 -9.34 1.06 -4.82
C MET A 22 -10.32 0.26 -5.68
N LYS A 23 -11.59 0.66 -5.65
CA LYS A 23 -12.65 0.08 -6.47
C LYS A 23 -13.16 1.17 -7.40
N GLU A 24 -13.17 0.90 -8.69
CA GLU A 24 -13.69 1.81 -9.72
C GLU A 24 -14.84 1.12 -10.46
N ASN A 25 -16.00 1.76 -10.48
CA ASN A 25 -17.13 1.29 -11.27
C ASN A 25 -17.02 1.89 -12.68
N LEU A 26 -16.88 1.03 -13.68
CA LEU A 26 -16.79 1.42 -15.08
C LEU A 26 -18.19 1.57 -15.69
N SER A 27 -18.30 2.41 -16.72
CA SER A 27 -19.57 2.76 -17.36
C SER A 27 -20.30 1.57 -18.00
N ASP A 28 -19.62 0.46 -18.25
CA ASP A 28 -20.13 -0.76 -18.87
C ASP A 28 -20.67 -1.79 -17.84
N SER A 29 -20.93 -1.37 -16.60
CA SER A 29 -21.27 -2.25 -15.46
C SER A 29 -20.13 -3.21 -15.05
N SER A 30 -18.93 -3.01 -15.59
CA SER A 30 -17.72 -3.68 -15.11
C SER A 30 -17.17 -2.96 -13.89
N THR A 31 -16.50 -3.68 -13.00
CA THR A 31 -15.77 -3.09 -11.88
C THR A 31 -14.29 -3.38 -12.05
N ALA A 32 -13.46 -2.35 -11.95
CA ALA A 32 -12.02 -2.47 -11.87
C ALA A 32 -11.57 -2.35 -10.41
N TYR A 33 -10.59 -3.16 -10.03
CA TYR A 33 -10.00 -3.12 -8.70
C TYR A 33 -8.50 -2.81 -8.85
N THR A 34 -8.00 -1.82 -8.13
CA THR A 34 -6.58 -1.45 -8.17
C THR A 34 -6.01 -1.54 -6.77
N VAL A 35 -4.94 -2.32 -6.60
CA VAL A 35 -4.14 -2.34 -5.37
C VAL A 35 -3.00 -1.34 -5.53
N ARG A 36 -3.08 -0.24 -4.77
CA ARG A 36 -2.07 0.81 -4.74
C ARG A 36 -1.14 0.62 -3.55
N ILE A 37 0.16 0.55 -3.82
CA ILE A 37 1.22 0.42 -2.83
C ILE A 37 2.09 1.67 -2.89
N ARG A 38 2.14 2.42 -1.79
CA ARG A 38 2.99 3.61 -1.66
C ARG A 38 4.11 3.37 -0.65
N ILE A 39 5.35 3.53 -1.08
CA ILE A 39 6.57 3.39 -0.27
C ILE A 39 7.35 4.70 -0.37
N GLY A 40 7.13 5.62 0.57
CA GLY A 40 7.66 6.98 0.47
C GLY A 40 7.18 7.68 -0.83
N PRO A 41 8.09 8.12 -1.73
CA PRO A 41 7.72 8.74 -3.00
C PRO A 41 7.33 7.73 -4.11
N VAL A 42 7.59 6.43 -3.92
CA VAL A 42 7.30 5.40 -4.91
C VAL A 42 5.84 4.97 -4.80
N ILE A 43 5.15 4.91 -5.94
CA ILE A 43 3.78 4.42 -6.07
C ILE A 43 3.79 3.28 -7.09
N LEU A 44 3.18 2.15 -6.73
CA LEU A 44 2.94 1.02 -7.61
C LEU A 44 1.44 0.72 -7.61
N ASP A 45 0.84 0.66 -8.78
CA ASP A 45 -0.56 0.33 -8.98
C ASP A 45 -0.64 -1.05 -9.66
N LEU A 46 -1.44 -1.94 -9.08
CA LEU A 46 -1.67 -3.29 -9.59
C LEU A 46 -3.16 -3.45 -9.88
N ASP A 47 -3.49 -3.49 -11.16
CA ASP A 47 -4.88 -3.65 -11.60
C ASP A 47 -5.29 -5.13 -11.61
N THR A 48 -6.49 -5.37 -11.11
CA THR A 48 -7.12 -6.68 -11.07
C THR A 48 -8.56 -6.53 -11.57
N ARG A 49 -9.08 -7.62 -12.12
CA ARG A 49 -10.47 -7.69 -12.62
C ARG A 49 -11.45 -8.22 -11.58
N ASP A 50 -10.97 -8.55 -10.38
CA ASP A 50 -11.74 -9.31 -9.40
C ASP A 50 -11.41 -8.88 -7.95
N GLU A 51 -12.45 -8.63 -7.17
CA GLU A 51 -12.35 -8.17 -5.78
C GLU A 51 -11.60 -9.14 -4.88
N ASN A 52 -11.88 -10.44 -5.04
CA ASN A 52 -11.26 -11.47 -4.24
C ASN A 52 -9.76 -11.52 -4.51
N SER A 53 -9.37 -11.46 -5.78
CA SER A 53 -7.97 -11.42 -6.22
C SER A 53 -7.26 -10.19 -5.67
N ALA A 54 -7.91 -9.02 -5.70
CA ALA A 54 -7.35 -7.78 -5.15
C ALA A 54 -7.20 -7.84 -3.61
N THR A 55 -8.18 -8.40 -2.91
CA THR A 55 -8.18 -8.59 -1.45
C THR A 55 -7.11 -9.58 -1.01
N LEU A 56 -6.93 -10.67 -1.75
CA LEU A 56 -5.86 -11.64 -1.53
C LEU A 56 -4.48 -11.00 -1.73
N LEU A 57 -4.30 -10.23 -2.81
CA LEU A 57 -3.06 -9.49 -3.07
C LEU A 57 -2.71 -8.54 -1.93
N VAL A 58 -3.69 -7.77 -1.42
CA VAL A 58 -3.47 -6.90 -0.26
C VAL A 58 -3.03 -7.72 0.95
N SER A 59 -3.68 -8.84 1.23
CA SER A 59 -3.36 -9.71 2.38
C SER A 59 -1.96 -10.32 2.26
N ASP A 60 -1.58 -10.79 1.08
CA ASP A 60 -0.25 -11.35 0.82
C ASP A 60 0.84 -10.29 0.94
N LEU A 61 0.62 -9.11 0.36
CA LEU A 61 1.54 -7.98 0.48
C LEU A 61 1.70 -7.58 1.95
N LYS A 62 0.61 -7.53 2.72
CA LYS A 62 0.67 -7.26 4.16
C LYS A 62 1.56 -8.28 4.87
N ASN A 63 1.38 -9.57 4.60
CA ASN A 63 2.20 -10.63 5.21
C ASN A 63 3.68 -10.50 4.86
N VAL A 64 4.00 -10.19 3.59
CA VAL A 64 5.39 -9.97 3.14
C VAL A 64 6.02 -8.78 3.87
N PHE A 65 5.31 -7.66 3.98
CA PHE A 65 5.84 -6.44 4.58
C PHE A 65 5.90 -6.48 6.11
N LEU A 66 4.99 -7.17 6.78
CA LEU A 66 5.01 -7.38 8.24
C LEU A 66 6.14 -8.31 8.67
N SER A 67 6.49 -9.31 7.84
CA SER A 67 7.53 -10.30 8.16
C SER A 67 8.95 -9.74 8.09
N ASN A 68 9.13 -8.51 7.59
CA ASN A 68 10.45 -7.93 7.34
C ASN A 68 10.86 -6.83 8.34
N ASP A 69 10.10 -6.57 9.42
CA ASP A 69 10.42 -5.59 10.51
C ASP A 69 10.75 -4.14 10.07
N ILE A 70 10.61 -3.78 8.79
CA ILE A 70 11.07 -2.49 8.23
C ILE A 70 9.97 -1.40 8.25
N ILE A 71 8.72 -1.72 8.60
CA ILE A 71 7.57 -0.95 8.09
C ILE A 71 6.50 -0.67 9.16
N GLU A 72 6.22 0.61 9.37
CA GLU A 72 4.97 1.09 9.97
C GLU A 72 3.89 1.06 8.86
N MET A 73 2.98 0.09 8.93
CA MET A 73 1.95 -0.13 7.93
C MET A 73 0.74 0.76 8.20
N VAL A 74 0.35 1.58 7.21
CA VAL A 74 -0.87 2.38 7.27
C VAL A 74 -1.89 1.74 6.36
N GLU A 75 -2.90 1.10 6.96
CA GLU A 75 -4.04 0.55 6.24
C GLU A 75 -5.07 1.65 6.00
N THR A 76 -5.39 1.89 4.72
CA THR A 76 -6.58 2.67 4.37
C THR A 76 -7.35 1.93 3.31
N LEU A 77 -8.58 1.57 3.65
CA LEU A 77 -9.57 1.17 2.68
C LEU A 77 -10.27 2.46 2.20
N ASP A 78 -9.66 3.13 1.22
CA ASP A 78 -10.31 4.24 0.50
C ASP A 78 -11.31 3.61 -0.47
N ILE A 79 -12.47 3.20 0.05
CA ILE A 79 -13.64 2.86 -0.77
C ILE A 79 -14.19 4.20 -1.26
N ASP A 80 -13.69 4.67 -2.40
CA ASP A 80 -14.23 5.83 -3.06
C ASP A 80 -15.62 5.47 -3.61
N ASN A 81 -16.63 5.77 -2.81
CA ASN A 81 -18.05 5.68 -3.16
C ASN A 81 -18.53 7.04 -3.69
N SER A 82 -17.68 7.78 -4.40
CA SER A 82 -18.18 8.94 -5.13
C SER A 82 -18.91 8.42 -6.37
N ASP A 83 -20.24 8.39 -6.25
CA ASP A 83 -21.17 8.45 -7.36
C ASP A 83 -20.61 9.43 -8.40
N TYR A 84 -19.96 8.91 -9.44
CA TYR A 84 -19.59 9.68 -10.61
C TYR A 84 -20.85 9.85 -11.45
N GLU A 85 -21.77 10.70 -10.99
CA GLU A 85 -22.78 11.32 -11.85
C GLU A 85 -22.05 12.31 -12.77
N GLY A 86 -21.48 11.80 -13.87
CA GLY A 86 -20.63 12.56 -14.75
C GLY A 86 -20.69 12.10 -16.20
N LEU A 87 -21.78 12.54 -16.86
CA LEU A 87 -22.10 12.57 -18.30
C LEU A 87 -22.98 11.45 -18.87
#